data_AF-A0A1C3XXK6-F1
#
_entry.id   AF-A0A1C3XXK6-F1
#
_cell.length_a   1.000
_cell.length_b   1.000
_cell.length_c   1.000
_cell.angle_alpha   90.00
_cell.angle_beta   90.00
_cell.angle_gamma   90.00
#
_symmetry.space_group_name_H-M   'P 1'
#
loop_
_entity.id
_entity.type
_entity.pdbx_description
1 polymer ?
#
loop_
_entity_poly.entity_id
_entity_poly.type
_entity_poly.pdbx_seq_one_letter_code
_entity_poly.pdbx_strand_id
1 'polypeptide(L)'
;MLPTRNHLAKLASKVDLSLVRDFGFGLDYARTLAEWRERFRSVWERIRSMGFDERFKRLWEFYLFYCEAGFRACNVDVRQVVFSRR
;
A
#
# COMPACT_ATOMS: atom_id res chain seq x y z
N MET A 1 10.66 -6.90 -4.70
CA MET A 1 10.88 -6.00 -3.55
C MET A 1 10.35 -4.62 -3.88
N LEU A 2 9.83 -3.88 -2.90
CA LEU A 2 9.41 -2.48 -3.12
C LEU A 2 10.64 -1.58 -3.33
N PRO A 3 10.58 -0.60 -4.24
CA PRO A 3 11.72 0.26 -4.52
C PRO A 3 12.01 1.21 -3.35
N THR A 4 13.30 1.44 -3.06
CA THR A 4 13.71 2.47 -2.10
C THR A 4 13.77 3.83 -2.79
N ARG A 5 13.66 4.92 -2.02
CA ARG A 5 13.81 6.29 -2.54
C ARG A 5 15.13 6.50 -3.27
N ASN A 6 16.22 5.99 -2.70
CA ASN A 6 17.56 6.10 -3.28
C ASN A 6 17.67 5.33 -4.60
N HIS A 7 16.98 4.19 -4.73
CA HIS A 7 16.96 3.46 -5.98
C HIS A 7 16.21 4.23 -7.07
N LEU A 8 15.05 4.81 -6.74
CA LEU A 8 14.29 5.66 -7.68
C LEU A 8 15.10 6.89 -8.12
N ALA A 9 15.74 7.60 -7.20
CA ALA A 9 16.56 8.76 -7.51
C ALA A 9 17.74 8.43 -8.43
N LYS A 10 18.43 7.30 -8.20
CA LYS A 10 19.52 6.82 -9.05
C LYS A 10 19.07 6.46 -10.46
N LEU A 11 17.87 5.92 -10.62
CA LEU A 11 17.31 5.61 -11.94
C LEU A 11 16.93 6.90 -12.68
N ALA A 12 16.28 7.85 -11.98
CA ALA A 12 15.90 9.13 -12.55
C ALA A 12 17.12 9.92 -13.08
N SER A 13 18.22 9.95 -12.33
CA SER A 13 19.43 10.66 -12.78
C SER A 13 20.08 10.06 -14.04
N LYS A 14 19.87 8.76 -14.30
CA LYS A 14 20.41 8.10 -15.50
C LYS A 14 19.67 8.49 -16.79
N VAL A 15 18.47 9.06 -16.66
CA VAL A 15 17.59 9.44 -17.78
C VAL A 15 17.29 10.93 -17.80
N ASP A 16 18.21 11.73 -17.23
CA ASP A 16 18.15 13.20 -17.23
C ASP A 16 16.91 13.80 -16.55
N LEU A 17 16.43 13.12 -15.50
CA LEU A 17 15.36 13.60 -14.62
C LEU A 17 15.93 14.07 -13.28
N SER A 18 15.39 15.17 -12.75
CA SER A 18 15.64 15.66 -11.39
C SER A 18 14.40 15.47 -10.52
N LEU A 19 14.62 15.10 -9.25
CA LEU A 19 13.55 15.00 -8.26
C LEU A 19 13.15 16.41 -7.82
N VAL A 20 11.91 16.78 -8.08
CA VAL A 20 11.34 18.09 -7.72
C VAL A 20 10.63 18.04 -6.37
N ARG A 21 9.84 16.98 -6.15
CA ARG A 21 9.06 16.81 -4.92
C ARG A 21 8.94 15.34 -4.55
N ASP A 22 9.02 15.06 -3.26
CA ASP A 22 8.74 13.75 -2.68
C ASP A 22 7.81 13.94 -1.46
N PHE A 23 6.57 13.47 -1.58
CA PHE A 23 5.57 13.53 -0.52
C PHE A 23 5.16 12.11 -0.10
N GLY A 24 5.36 11.78 1.18
CA GLY A 24 4.97 10.48 1.77
C GLY A 24 3.68 10.60 2.58
N PHE A 25 2.80 9.62 2.45
CA PHE A 25 1.47 9.61 3.09
C PHE A 25 1.01 8.19 3.47
N GLY A 26 1.95 7.36 3.92
CA GLY A 26 1.70 5.95 4.25
C GLY A 26 0.63 5.74 5.33
N LEU A 27 0.47 6.69 6.27
CA LEU A 27 -0.57 6.60 7.31
C LEU A 27 -1.98 6.70 6.72
N ASP A 28 -2.19 7.45 5.64
CA ASP A 28 -3.45 7.48 4.93
C ASP A 28 -3.75 6.12 4.27
N TYR A 29 -2.71 5.40 3.85
CA TYR A 29 -2.88 4.06 3.32
C TYR A 29 -3.12 3.00 4.41
N ALA A 30 -2.52 3.16 5.60
CA ALA A 30 -2.92 2.39 6.77
C ALA A 30 -4.41 2.57 7.08
N ARG A 31 -4.92 3.80 7.07
CA ARG A 31 -6.35 4.09 7.22
C ARG A 31 -7.18 3.41 6.13
N THR A 32 -6.74 3.50 4.87
CA THR A 32 -7.43 2.87 3.74
C THR A 32 -7.58 1.36 3.94
N LEU A 33 -6.52 0.68 4.37
CA LEU A 33 -6.52 -0.76 4.66
C LEU A 33 -7.45 -1.13 5.82
N ALA A 34 -7.49 -0.31 6.86
CA ALA A 34 -8.44 -0.47 7.97
C ALA A 34 -9.89 -0.37 7.46
N GLU A 35 -10.21 0.64 6.66
CA GLU A 35 -11.56 0.78 6.11
C GLU A 35 -11.93 -0.34 5.13
N TRP A 36 -10.96 -0.85 4.35
CA TRP A 36 -11.17 -2.02 3.48
C TRP A 36 -11.48 -3.27 4.28
N ARG A 37 -10.80 -3.49 5.41
CA ARG A 37 -11.09 -4.61 6.31
C ARG A 37 -12.51 -4.54 6.84
N GLU A 38 -12.95 -3.38 7.32
CA GLU A 38 -14.31 -3.22 7.84
C GLU A 38 -15.35 -3.44 6.75
N ARG A 39 -15.11 -2.92 5.53
CA ARG A 39 -15.98 -3.19 4.38
C ARG A 39 -16.00 -4.68 4.03
N PHE A 40 -14.85 -5.35 3.97
CA PHE A 40 -14.75 -6.79 3.70
C PHE A 40 -15.55 -7.62 4.70
N ARG A 41 -15.42 -7.33 6.00
CA ARG A 41 -16.21 -7.98 7.06
C ARG A 41 -17.70 -7.77 6.87
N SER A 42 -18.12 -6.54 6.58
CA SER A 42 -19.54 -6.18 6.42
C SER A 42 -20.23 -6.92 5.27
N VAL A 43 -19.48 -7.31 4.23
CA VAL A 43 -20.03 -8.01 3.06
C VAL A 43 -19.66 -9.50 3.04
N TRP A 44 -19.12 -10.06 4.13
CA TRP A 44 -18.62 -11.43 4.17
C TRP A 44 -19.66 -12.45 3.72
N GLU A 45 -20.92 -12.32 4.16
CA GLU A 45 -21.98 -13.27 3.80
C GLU A 45 -22.22 -13.34 2.29
N ARG A 46 -22.12 -12.19 1.60
CA ARG A 46 -22.21 -12.13 0.14
C ARG A 46 -20.99 -12.80 -0.50
N ILE A 47 -19.79 -12.55 0.01
CA ILE A 47 -18.56 -13.18 -0.49
C ILE A 47 -18.61 -14.71 -0.29
N ARG A 48 -19.09 -15.17 0.87
CA ARG A 48 -19.27 -16.58 1.19
C ARG A 48 -20.20 -17.27 0.18
N SER A 49 -21.31 -16.62 -0.20
CA SER A 49 -22.22 -17.15 -1.23
C SER A 49 -21.60 -17.29 -2.63
N MET A 50 -20.46 -16.62 -2.89
CA MET A 50 -19.71 -16.76 -4.14
C MET A 50 -18.78 -17.98 -4.14
N GLY A 51 -18.74 -18.76 -3.06
CA GLY A 51 -17.93 -19.99 -2.93
C GLY A 51 -16.63 -19.82 -2.16
N PHE A 52 -16.39 -18.67 -1.53
CA PHE A 52 -15.22 -18.46 -0.68
C PHE A 52 -15.45 -18.98 0.75
N ASP A 53 -14.44 -19.61 1.32
CA ASP A 53 -14.52 -20.27 2.62
C ASP A 53 -13.90 -19.44 3.76
N GLU A 54 -14.06 -19.92 4.99
CA GLU A 54 -13.47 -19.26 6.17
C GLU A 54 -11.94 -19.22 6.13
N ARG A 55 -11.28 -20.14 5.41
CA ARG A 55 -9.82 -20.09 5.22
C ARG A 55 -9.44 -18.85 4.40
N PHE A 56 -10.15 -18.60 3.30
CA PHE A 56 -9.98 -17.40 2.49
C PHE A 56 -10.23 -16.14 3.31
N LYS A 57 -11.31 -16.12 4.12
CA LYS A 57 -11.62 -14.98 5.00
C LYS A 57 -10.45 -14.62 5.91
N ARG A 58 -9.94 -15.61 6.65
CA ARG A 58 -8.83 -15.41 7.58
C ARG A 58 -7.56 -14.93 6.89
N LEU A 59 -7.27 -15.47 5.70
CA LEU A 59 -6.13 -15.03 4.90
C LEU A 59 -6.28 -13.54 4.52
N TRP A 60 -7.46 -13.14 4.06
CA TRP A 60 -7.70 -11.78 3.62
C TRP A 60 -7.71 -10.78 4.77
N GLU A 61 -8.30 -11.14 5.91
CA GLU A 61 -8.23 -10.33 7.12
C GLU A 61 -6.79 -10.18 7.60
N PHE A 62 -6.03 -11.29 7.65
CA PHE A 62 -4.62 -11.26 8.00
C PHE A 62 -3.82 -10.35 7.07
N TYR A 63 -4.02 -10.47 5.76
CA TYR A 63 -3.36 -9.61 4.77
C TYR A 63 -3.63 -8.13 5.03
N LEU A 64 -4.90 -7.73 5.24
CA LEU A 64 -5.26 -6.34 5.50
C LEU A 64 -4.68 -5.80 6.81
N PHE A 65 -4.72 -6.60 7.89
CA PHE A 65 -4.07 -6.24 9.16
C PHE A 65 -2.55 -6.12 9.03
N TYR A 66 -1.91 -7.11 8.42
CA TYR A 66 -0.46 -7.15 8.25
C TYR A 66 0.04 -5.94 7.44
N CYS A 67 -0.63 -5.62 6.33
CA CYS A 67 -0.30 -4.45 5.54
C CYS A 67 -0.56 -3.15 6.31
N GLU A 68 -1.68 -3.02 7.02
CA GLU A 68 -1.97 -1.84 7.84
C GLU A 68 -0.85 -1.62 8.88
N ALA A 69 -0.47 -2.68 9.59
CA ALA A 69 0.61 -2.64 10.57
C ALA A 69 1.94 -2.23 9.93
N GLY A 70 2.24 -2.73 8.72
CA GLY A 70 3.43 -2.35 7.97
C GLY A 70 3.52 -0.84 7.70
N PHE A 71 2.41 -0.21 7.31
CA PHE A 71 2.34 1.24 7.11
C PHE A 71 2.36 2.02 8.43
N ARG A 72 1.64 1.57 9.47
CA ARG A 72 1.64 2.23 10.79
C ARG A 72 3.00 2.19 11.49
N ALA A 73 3.75 1.11 11.29
CA ALA A 73 5.10 0.93 11.83
C ALA A 73 6.16 1.68 11.00
N CYS A 74 5.78 2.40 9.95
CA CYS A 74 6.69 3.08 9.03
C CYS A 74 7.70 2.14 8.34
N ASN A 75 7.41 0.83 8.27
CA ASN A 75 8.25 -0.15 7.56
C ASN A 75 8.13 -0.01 6.03
N VAL A 76 6.97 0.47 5.56
CA VAL A 76 6.66 0.76 4.16
C VAL A 76 5.91 2.10 4.07
N ASP A 77 5.94 2.74 2.91
CA ASP A 77 5.31 4.04 2.69
C ASP A 77 4.70 4.12 1.28
N VAL A 78 3.70 5.00 1.12
CA VAL A 78 3.20 5.43 -0.19
C VAL A 78 3.75 6.81 -0.47
N ARG A 79 4.31 7.00 -1.66
CA ARG A 79 4.96 8.25 -2.03
C ARG A 79 4.43 8.77 -3.35
N GLN A 80 4.12 10.05 -3.39
CA GLN A 80 3.94 10.83 -4.60
C GLN A 80 5.25 11.54 -4.91
N VAL A 81 5.85 11.17 -6.04
CA VAL A 81 7.17 11.63 -6.45
C VAL A 81 7.04 12.37 -7.78
N VAL A 82 7.50 13.61 -7.82
CA VAL A 82 7.46 14.48 -9.00
C VAL A 82 8.87 14.63 -9.54
N PHE A 83 9.04 14.30 -10.81
CA PHE A 83 10.28 14.50 -11.55
C PHE A 83 10.07 15.54 -12.65
N SER A 84 11.11 16.30 -12.97
CA SER A 84 11.18 17.14 -14.16
C SER A 84 12.40 16.77 -14.98
N ARG A 85 12.37 17.05 -16.29
CA ARG A 85 13.59 17.05 -17.09
C ARG A 85 14.50 18.16 -16.58
N ARG A 86 15.80 17.89 -16.59
CA ARG A 86 16.81 18.92 -16.40
C ARG A 86 16.90 19.83 -17.60
#